data_AF-A0A9P6EJ65-F1
#
_entry.id   AF-A0A9P6EJ65-F1
#
_cell.length_a   1.000
_cell.length_b   1.000
_cell.length_c   1.000
_cell.angle_alpha   90.00
_cell.angle_beta   90.00
_cell.angle_gamma   90.00
#
_symmetry.space_group_name_H-M   'P 1'
#
loop_
_entity.id
_entity.type
_entity.pdbx_description
1 polymer ?
#
loop_
_entity_poly.entity_id
_entity_poly.type
_entity_poly.pdbx_seq_one_letter_code
_entity_poly.pdbx_strand_id
1 'polypeptide(L)'
;MVANNGNNKGLFSGAIMESGSPIPLSEVQTRWFDFLANATNCSTAADRLDCLRKVPDEILMDRINQSPHIFSYEALNLPWTPMVDGKFLVQDPFIAVQQGKYTKIPFITGDDEDEGTRLLVSVFGYGSLNVTTEALFLAYIKSTLLPDATQDQLRDIVQAYPEDPAQIKRLAAFHGHFYFQAPRRFFLQTASKTQSTYAYRYLRGATSPGLGSYHGADTSEFFRTKNPDYAVMDSAVFFTSHQDPNAPKSSISLLANITWPKWTWMNLD
;
A
#
# COMPACT_ATOMS: atom_id res chain seq x y z
N MET A 1 -7.84 -7.82 5.31
CA MET A 1 -8.13 -9.25 5.06
C MET A 1 -7.45 -10.25 6.02
N VAL A 2 -6.52 -9.84 6.88
CA VAL A 2 -5.75 -10.78 7.76
C VAL A 2 -6.08 -10.66 9.26
N ALA A 3 -6.91 -9.69 9.65
CA ALA A 3 -7.27 -9.46 11.05
C ALA A 3 -7.89 -10.71 11.68
N ASN A 4 -7.60 -10.95 12.96
CA ASN A 4 -8.04 -12.12 13.73
C ASN A 4 -7.79 -13.46 13.00
N ASN A 5 -6.61 -13.61 12.37
CA ASN A 5 -6.27 -14.76 11.52
C ASN A 5 -7.25 -15.01 10.36
N GLY A 6 -7.87 -13.95 9.84
CA GLY A 6 -8.85 -14.01 8.76
C GLY A 6 -10.30 -14.20 9.21
N ASN A 7 -10.57 -14.31 10.52
CA ASN A 7 -11.95 -14.36 11.01
C ASN A 7 -12.63 -12.99 10.92
N ASN A 8 -13.45 -12.79 9.90
CA ASN A 8 -14.21 -11.55 9.68
C ASN A 8 -15.53 -11.47 10.46
N LYS A 9 -15.93 -12.52 11.20
CA LYS A 9 -17.18 -12.59 11.98
C LYS A 9 -18.45 -12.26 11.17
N GLY A 10 -18.44 -12.45 9.85
CA GLY A 10 -19.55 -12.10 8.98
C GLY A 10 -19.79 -10.58 8.80
N LEU A 11 -18.83 -9.73 9.15
CA LEU A 11 -18.97 -8.26 9.06
C LEU A 11 -19.04 -7.73 7.62
N PHE A 12 -18.45 -8.46 6.67
CA PHE A 12 -18.45 -8.10 5.25
C PHE A 12 -18.36 -9.38 4.40
N SER A 13 -18.98 -9.36 3.22
CA SER A 13 -19.04 -10.50 2.30
C SER A 13 -18.21 -10.32 1.02
N GLY A 14 -17.72 -9.10 0.76
CA GLY A 14 -16.82 -8.77 -0.34
C GLY A 14 -15.85 -7.66 0.07
N ALA A 15 -14.76 -7.50 -0.68
CA ALA A 15 -13.81 -6.40 -0.47
C ALA A 15 -13.35 -5.81 -1.81
N ILE A 16 -13.12 -4.49 -1.82
CA ILE A 16 -12.44 -3.79 -2.91
C ILE A 16 -11.22 -3.11 -2.29
N MET A 17 -10.03 -3.39 -2.82
CA MET A 17 -8.76 -2.86 -2.31
C MET A 17 -8.08 -2.05 -3.42
N GLU A 18 -8.30 -0.74 -3.39
CA GLU A 18 -7.69 0.28 -4.25
C GLU A 18 -6.30 0.62 -3.70
N SER A 19 -5.24 0.30 -4.45
CA SER A 19 -3.83 0.46 -4.08
C SER A 19 -3.50 -0.10 -2.70
N GLY A 20 -3.90 -1.36 -2.45
CA GLY A 20 -3.80 -1.95 -1.12
C GLY A 20 -3.81 -3.48 -1.11
N SER A 21 -2.94 -4.05 -0.29
CA SER A 21 -2.89 -5.48 -0.02
C SER A 21 -2.20 -5.74 1.33
N PRO A 22 -2.23 -6.97 1.87
CA PRO A 22 -1.46 -7.31 3.06
C PRO A 22 0.04 -7.06 2.82
N ILE A 23 0.65 -6.13 3.55
CA ILE A 23 2.09 -5.82 3.53
C ILE A 23 2.79 -6.39 4.77
N PRO A 24 4.13 -6.60 4.74
CA PRO A 24 4.86 -6.97 5.94
C PRO A 24 4.76 -5.87 6.99
N LEU A 25 4.58 -6.25 8.25
CA LEU A 25 4.45 -5.32 9.37
C LEU A 25 5.43 -5.69 10.49
N SER A 26 5.98 -4.67 11.14
CA SER A 26 6.79 -4.88 12.33
C SER A 26 5.92 -5.21 13.54
N GLU A 27 6.53 -5.84 14.54
CA GLU A 27 5.98 -5.91 15.88
C GLU A 27 5.86 -4.51 16.50
N VAL A 28 5.12 -4.40 17.61
CA VAL A 28 4.97 -3.13 18.34
C VAL A 28 6.33 -2.60 18.77
N GLN A 29 6.67 -1.41 18.28
CA GLN A 29 7.91 -0.71 18.62
C GLN A 29 7.63 0.43 19.60
N THR A 30 8.51 0.63 20.58
CA THR A 30 8.36 1.74 21.55
C THR A 30 9.01 3.04 21.09
N ARG A 31 9.86 3.02 20.06
CA ARG A 31 10.67 4.18 19.61
C ARG A 31 9.84 5.46 19.46
N TRP A 32 8.69 5.39 18.78
CA TRP A 32 7.85 6.56 18.52
C TRP A 32 7.03 6.99 19.74
N PHE A 33 6.65 6.03 20.59
CA PHE A 33 6.09 6.32 21.91
C PHE A 33 7.10 7.01 22.83
N ASP A 34 8.37 6.59 22.79
CA ASP A 34 9.49 7.19 23.52
C ASP A 34 9.80 8.61 23.03
N PHE A 35 9.84 8.80 21.71
CA PHE A 35 9.93 10.13 21.10
C PHE A 35 8.83 11.06 21.60
N LEU A 36 7.56 10.63 21.52
CA LEU A 36 6.42 11.47 21.89
C LEU A 36 6.42 11.79 23.39
N ALA A 37 6.66 10.79 24.25
CA ALA A 37 6.74 11.00 25.69
C ALA A 37 7.88 11.96 26.07
N ASN A 38 9.03 11.89 25.39
CA ASN A 38 10.12 12.82 25.63
C ASN A 38 9.77 14.24 25.16
N ALA A 39 9.15 14.37 23.99
CA ALA A 39 8.77 15.66 23.41
C ALA A 39 7.67 16.42 24.18
N THR A 40 6.91 15.72 25.04
CA THR A 40 5.83 16.26 25.87
C THR A 40 6.14 16.27 27.37
N ASN A 41 7.40 16.09 27.78
CA ASN A 41 7.82 16.00 29.19
C ASN A 41 7.15 14.87 30.00
N CYS A 42 6.67 13.83 29.32
CA CYS A 42 6.07 12.64 29.93
C CYS A 42 7.06 11.47 30.11
N SER A 43 8.34 11.64 29.77
CA SER A 43 9.34 10.56 29.80
C SER A 43 9.63 10.04 31.21
N THR A 44 9.53 10.89 32.24
CA THR A 44 9.80 10.55 33.65
C THR A 44 8.54 10.28 34.47
N ALA A 45 7.35 10.35 33.86
CA ALA A 45 6.09 10.08 34.55
C ALA A 45 6.00 8.59 34.93
N ALA A 46 5.44 8.30 36.12
CA ALA A 46 5.21 6.93 36.57
C ALA A 46 4.28 6.15 35.63
N ASP A 47 3.24 6.83 35.11
CA ASP A 47 2.42 6.37 34.00
C ASP A 47 2.56 7.35 32.84
N ARG A 48 3.42 6.97 31.88
CA ARG A 48 3.73 7.77 30.69
C ARG A 48 2.51 7.94 29.78
N LEU A 49 1.62 6.94 29.72
CA LEU A 49 0.43 6.99 28.87
C LEU A 49 -0.65 7.88 29.48
N ASP A 50 -0.87 7.79 30.80
CA ASP A 50 -1.77 8.71 31.51
C ASP A 50 -1.28 10.16 31.42
N CYS A 51 0.04 10.39 31.53
CA CYS A 51 0.62 11.70 31.28
C CYS A 51 0.30 12.22 29.87
N LEU A 52 0.52 11.40 28.84
CA LEU A 52 0.24 11.78 27.44
C LEU A 52 -1.24 12.13 27.21
N ARG A 53 -2.19 11.44 27.89
CA ARG A 53 -3.63 11.76 27.81
C ARG A 53 -4.00 13.13 28.38
N LYS A 54 -3.15 13.71 29.23
CA LYS A 54 -3.36 15.02 29.88
C LYS A 54 -2.66 16.16 29.13
N VAL A 55 -1.81 15.86 28.15
CA VAL A 55 -1.15 16.87 27.32
C VAL A 55 -2.23 17.58 26.47
N PRO A 56 -2.20 18.93 26.39
CA PRO A 56 -3.08 19.66 25.47
C PRO A 56 -2.97 19.15 24.04
N ASP A 57 -4.10 19.04 23.35
CA ASP A 57 -4.21 18.48 22.00
C ASP A 57 -3.32 19.23 21.00
N GLU A 58 -3.27 20.56 21.08
CA GLU A 58 -2.41 21.39 20.21
C GLU A 58 -0.93 21.03 20.36
N ILE A 59 -0.46 20.83 21.59
CA ILE A 59 0.93 20.44 21.87
C ILE A 59 1.18 19.02 21.37
N LEU A 60 0.26 18.10 21.62
CA LEU A 60 0.38 16.71 21.21
C LEU A 60 0.47 16.59 19.69
N MET A 61 -0.42 17.27 18.96
CA MET A 61 -0.45 17.28 17.50
C MET A 61 0.80 17.93 16.91
N ASP A 62 1.27 19.05 17.49
CA ASP A 62 2.53 19.66 17.07
C ASP A 62 3.72 18.69 17.18
N ARG A 63 3.82 17.93 18.28
CA ARG A 63 4.89 16.93 18.44
C ARG A 63 4.74 15.74 17.49
N ILE A 64 3.52 15.27 17.24
CA ILE A 64 3.26 14.21 16.26
C ILE A 64 3.69 14.66 14.85
N ASN A 65 3.39 15.91 14.47
CA ASN A 65 3.74 16.46 13.17
C ASN A 65 5.26 16.64 12.94
N GLN A 66 6.07 16.56 13.99
CA GLN A 66 7.55 16.56 13.89
C GLN A 66 8.13 15.18 13.55
N SER A 67 7.32 14.12 13.62
CA SER A 67 7.75 12.78 13.18
C SER A 67 7.75 12.68 11.63
N PRO A 68 8.53 11.76 11.04
CA PRO A 68 8.54 11.57 9.59
C PRO A 68 7.14 11.33 9.03
N HIS A 69 6.82 11.98 7.93
CA HIS A 69 5.56 11.85 7.21
C HIS A 69 5.81 11.35 5.78
N ILE A 70 4.74 11.16 5.00
CA ILE A 70 4.79 10.60 3.64
C ILE A 70 5.66 11.39 2.64
N PHE A 71 6.06 12.63 2.99
CA PHE A 71 6.94 13.45 2.16
C PHE A 71 8.34 13.64 2.78
N SER A 72 8.64 12.95 3.89
CA SER A 72 9.98 12.86 4.47
C SER A 72 10.83 11.83 3.72
N TYR A 73 12.13 11.75 4.05
CA TYR A 73 13.08 10.82 3.42
C TYR A 73 12.62 9.36 3.47
N GLU A 74 12.07 8.97 4.60
CA GLU A 74 11.57 7.63 4.89
C GLU A 74 10.35 7.25 4.03
N ALA A 75 9.70 8.23 3.39
CA ALA A 75 8.54 8.07 2.53
C ALA A 75 7.42 7.22 3.20
N LEU A 76 7.21 5.99 2.73
CA LEU A 76 6.18 5.08 3.25
C LEU A 76 6.63 4.27 4.47
N ASN A 77 7.89 4.37 4.90
CA ASN A 77 8.34 3.83 6.18
C ASN A 77 7.94 4.78 7.32
N LEU A 78 6.65 4.79 7.63
CA LEU A 78 6.04 5.75 8.53
C LEU A 78 6.09 5.32 10.01
N PRO A 79 6.19 6.29 10.94
CA PRO A 79 6.17 6.05 12.38
C PRO A 79 4.84 5.49 12.90
N TRP A 80 3.73 5.94 12.33
CA TRP A 80 2.37 5.65 12.81
C TRP A 80 1.65 4.70 11.85
N THR A 81 2.08 3.44 11.83
CA THR A 81 1.52 2.38 11.00
C THR A 81 0.86 1.29 11.84
N PRO A 82 -0.03 0.46 11.26
CA PRO A 82 -0.49 -0.75 11.93
C PRO A 82 0.70 -1.64 12.31
N MET A 83 0.70 -2.20 13.51
CA MET A 83 1.75 -3.09 14.00
C MET A 83 1.13 -4.41 14.46
N VAL A 84 1.93 -5.48 14.46
CA VAL A 84 1.52 -6.80 14.96
C VAL A 84 1.36 -6.71 16.49
N ASP A 85 0.12 -6.86 16.97
CA ASP A 85 -0.26 -6.72 18.38
C ASP A 85 -0.53 -8.09 19.07
N GLY A 86 -0.47 -9.18 18.31
CA GLY A 86 -0.75 -10.54 18.80
C GLY A 86 -2.23 -10.83 19.06
N LYS A 87 -3.13 -9.87 18.81
CA LYS A 87 -4.57 -9.98 19.09
C LYS A 87 -5.41 -9.70 17.85
N PHE A 88 -5.44 -8.45 17.40
CA PHE A 88 -6.16 -8.07 16.18
C PHE A 88 -5.33 -8.38 14.94
N LEU A 89 -4.06 -7.99 14.94
CA LEU A 89 -3.04 -8.43 13.99
C LEU A 89 -2.13 -9.42 14.71
N VAL A 90 -2.50 -10.70 14.61
CA VAL A 90 -1.88 -11.78 15.39
C VAL A 90 -0.42 -12.02 15.03
N GLN A 91 -0.07 -11.83 13.76
CA GLN A 91 1.26 -12.07 13.21
C GLN A 91 1.45 -11.21 11.96
N ASP A 92 2.66 -11.21 11.41
CA ASP A 92 2.97 -10.56 10.15
C ASP A 92 1.98 -10.98 9.04
N PRO A 93 1.39 -10.02 8.29
CA PRO A 93 0.39 -10.32 7.26
C PRO A 93 0.90 -11.22 6.12
N PHE A 94 2.17 -11.14 5.73
CA PHE A 94 2.73 -12.02 4.72
C PHE A 94 2.77 -13.46 5.23
N ILE A 95 3.24 -13.69 6.46
CA ILE A 95 3.23 -15.01 7.09
C ILE A 95 1.79 -15.52 7.24
N ALA A 96 0.85 -14.66 7.64
CA ALA A 96 -0.56 -15.02 7.76
C ALA A 96 -1.14 -15.50 6.41
N VAL A 97 -0.84 -14.77 5.33
CA VAL A 97 -1.26 -15.16 3.97
C VAL A 97 -0.68 -16.51 3.56
N GLN A 98 0.63 -16.74 3.77
CA GLN A 98 1.28 -18.02 3.46
C GLN A 98 0.64 -19.20 4.21
N GLN A 99 0.24 -18.99 5.46
CA GLN A 99 -0.44 -19.99 6.29
C GLN A 99 -1.93 -20.14 5.97
N GLY A 100 -2.45 -19.42 4.98
CA GLY A 100 -3.87 -19.44 4.63
C GLY A 100 -4.79 -18.68 5.60
N LYS A 101 -4.22 -17.96 6.59
CA LYS A 101 -4.91 -17.20 7.64
C LYS A 101 -5.34 -15.82 7.14
N TYR A 102 -6.27 -15.81 6.19
CA TYR A 102 -6.91 -14.62 5.68
C TYR A 102 -8.39 -14.89 5.42
N THR A 103 -9.20 -13.85 5.40
CA THR A 103 -10.64 -13.94 5.20
C THR A 103 -10.97 -14.51 3.83
N LYS A 104 -11.85 -15.52 3.81
CA LYS A 104 -12.24 -16.27 2.60
C LYS A 104 -13.49 -15.69 1.95
N ILE A 105 -13.36 -14.59 1.21
CA ILE A 105 -14.45 -13.92 0.50
C ILE A 105 -14.01 -13.39 -0.85
N PRO A 106 -14.93 -13.14 -1.80
CA PRO A 106 -14.58 -12.50 -3.05
C PRO A 106 -13.95 -11.12 -2.84
N PHE A 107 -12.98 -10.75 -3.68
CA PHE A 107 -12.46 -9.38 -3.70
C PHE A 107 -12.03 -8.88 -5.07
N ILE A 108 -12.03 -7.55 -5.22
CA ILE A 108 -11.30 -6.82 -6.25
C ILE A 108 -10.07 -6.19 -5.61
N THR A 109 -8.93 -6.21 -6.30
CA THR A 109 -7.75 -5.42 -5.93
C THR A 109 -7.10 -4.85 -7.17
N GLY A 110 -6.56 -3.65 -7.07
CA GLY A 110 -5.78 -3.09 -8.16
C GLY A 110 -4.85 -2.02 -7.66
N ASP A 111 -3.90 -1.71 -8.51
CA ASP A 111 -2.89 -0.69 -8.28
C ASP A 111 -2.85 0.20 -9.52
N ASP A 112 -2.49 1.46 -9.31
CA ASP A 112 -2.07 2.36 -10.36
C ASP A 112 -0.77 1.84 -11.01
N GLU A 113 -0.48 2.20 -12.26
CA GLU A 113 0.78 1.74 -12.87
C GLU A 113 2.02 2.26 -12.15
N ASP A 114 2.00 3.56 -11.85
CA ASP A 114 3.14 4.33 -11.40
C ASP A 114 2.98 4.68 -9.90
N GLU A 115 2.59 3.72 -9.07
CA GLU A 115 2.31 3.89 -7.62
C GLU A 115 3.36 4.74 -6.87
N GLY A 116 4.64 4.51 -7.16
CA GLY A 116 5.73 5.19 -6.45
C GLY A 116 6.01 6.63 -6.92
N THR A 117 5.55 7.05 -8.11
CA THR A 117 6.07 8.29 -8.73
C THR A 117 5.63 9.55 -8.00
N ARG A 118 4.35 9.72 -7.66
CA ARG A 118 3.88 10.94 -6.96
C ARG A 118 4.53 11.09 -5.59
N LEU A 119 4.64 10.00 -4.85
CA LEU A 119 5.27 9.98 -3.53
C LEU A 119 6.73 10.40 -3.64
N LEU A 120 7.47 9.82 -4.60
CA LEU A 120 8.90 10.08 -4.69
C LEU A 120 9.27 11.37 -5.42
N VAL A 121 8.48 11.83 -6.38
CA VAL A 121 8.68 13.16 -6.98
C VAL A 121 8.41 14.26 -5.94
N SER A 122 7.46 14.05 -5.02
CA SER A 122 7.21 15.00 -3.92
C SER A 122 8.33 15.01 -2.87
N VAL A 123 8.94 13.85 -2.58
CA VAL A 123 10.05 13.71 -1.61
C VAL A 123 11.41 14.11 -2.20
N PHE A 124 11.70 13.69 -3.43
CA PHE A 124 13.02 13.75 -4.05
C PHE A 124 13.11 14.72 -5.25
N GLY A 125 11.98 15.11 -5.85
CA GLY A 125 11.94 15.98 -7.04
C GLY A 125 11.93 17.48 -6.75
N TYR A 126 11.55 17.92 -5.55
CA TYR A 126 11.45 19.34 -5.16
C TYR A 126 12.52 19.82 -4.16
N GLY A 127 13.63 19.09 -4.02
CA GLY A 127 14.88 19.67 -3.50
C GLY A 127 15.36 19.17 -2.13
N SER A 128 14.90 18.01 -1.64
CA SER A 128 15.29 17.59 -0.29
C SER A 128 16.37 16.50 -0.24
N LEU A 129 16.47 15.56 -1.21
CA LEU A 129 17.21 14.32 -0.94
C LEU A 129 17.92 13.72 -2.19
N ASN A 130 19.23 13.50 -2.05
CA ASN A 130 20.17 13.10 -3.11
C ASN A 130 20.27 11.57 -3.28
N VAL A 131 19.22 10.87 -3.74
CA VAL A 131 19.37 9.48 -4.24
C VAL A 131 19.68 9.53 -5.73
N THR A 132 20.89 9.96 -6.07
CA THR A 132 21.31 10.26 -7.46
C THR A 132 22.29 9.26 -8.04
N THR A 133 22.75 8.29 -7.25
CA THR A 133 23.68 7.23 -7.69
C THR A 133 23.20 5.88 -7.21
N GLU A 134 23.67 4.80 -7.84
CA GLU A 134 23.37 3.44 -7.41
C GLU A 134 23.80 3.16 -5.96
N ALA A 135 24.96 3.68 -5.54
CA ALA A 135 25.41 3.54 -4.16
C ALA A 135 24.44 4.20 -3.17
N LEU A 136 23.90 5.38 -3.51
CA LEU A 136 22.90 6.05 -2.69
C LEU A 136 21.55 5.33 -2.72
N PHE A 137 21.17 4.73 -3.85
CA PHE A 137 19.98 3.90 -3.97
C PHE A 137 20.05 2.66 -3.07
N LEU A 138 21.17 1.94 -3.11
CA LEU A 138 21.42 0.80 -2.23
C LEU A 138 21.48 1.21 -0.75
N ALA A 139 22.15 2.33 -0.45
CA ALA A 139 22.22 2.87 0.91
C ALA A 139 20.84 3.25 1.44
N TYR A 140 19.98 3.82 0.59
CA TYR A 140 18.59 4.13 0.93
C TYR A 140 17.81 2.85 1.24
N ILE A 141 17.83 1.86 0.35
CA ILE A 141 17.13 0.58 0.56
C ILE A 141 17.59 -0.07 1.86
N LYS A 142 18.91 -0.19 2.06
CA LYS A 142 19.49 -0.86 3.23
C LYS A 142 19.24 -0.10 4.52
N SER A 143 19.25 1.23 4.53
CA SER A 143 19.04 2.00 5.77
C SER A 143 17.56 2.17 6.13
N THR A 144 16.69 2.26 5.13
CA THR A 144 15.32 2.76 5.30
C THR A 144 14.27 1.68 5.10
N LEU A 145 14.45 0.76 4.15
CA LEU A 145 13.41 -0.20 3.77
C LEU A 145 13.71 -1.64 4.23
N LEU A 146 14.96 -2.08 4.04
CA LEU A 146 15.40 -3.45 4.26
C LEU A 146 16.72 -3.48 5.07
N PRO A 147 16.68 -3.12 6.36
CA PRO A 147 17.85 -3.12 7.25
C PRO A 147 18.55 -4.47 7.35
N ASP A 148 17.84 -5.57 7.15
CA ASP A 148 18.38 -6.93 7.27
C ASP A 148 18.80 -7.55 5.92
N ALA A 149 18.65 -6.84 4.79
CA ALA A 149 18.97 -7.39 3.47
C ALA A 149 20.45 -7.81 3.35
N THR A 150 20.73 -9.02 2.87
CA THR A 150 22.10 -9.46 2.61
C THR A 150 22.69 -8.74 1.39
N GLN A 151 24.01 -8.77 1.25
CA GLN A 151 24.67 -8.20 0.06
C GLN A 151 24.19 -8.87 -1.23
N ASP A 152 23.88 -10.16 -1.20
CA ASP A 152 23.35 -10.90 -2.35
C ASP A 152 21.95 -10.40 -2.73
N GLN A 153 21.07 -10.21 -1.76
CA GLN A 153 19.74 -9.65 -1.99
C GLN A 153 19.79 -8.22 -2.54
N LEU A 154 20.74 -7.39 -2.07
CA LEU A 154 20.95 -6.06 -2.63
C LEU A 154 21.42 -6.11 -4.09
N ARG A 155 22.28 -7.09 -4.45
CA ARG A 155 22.69 -7.31 -5.84
C ARG A 155 21.52 -7.73 -6.73
N ASP A 156 20.65 -8.61 -6.24
CA ASP A 156 19.45 -9.01 -6.97
C ASP A 156 18.51 -7.82 -7.22
N ILE A 157 18.37 -6.91 -6.25
CA ILE A 157 17.58 -5.68 -6.42
C ILE A 157 18.20 -4.78 -7.50
N VAL A 158 19.53 -4.60 -7.51
CA VAL A 158 20.21 -3.82 -8.55
C VAL A 158 19.98 -4.41 -9.93
N GLN A 159 20.04 -5.74 -10.05
CA GLN A 159 19.82 -6.44 -11.31
C GLN A 159 18.36 -6.33 -11.79
N ALA A 160 17.39 -6.44 -10.87
CA ALA A 160 15.97 -6.35 -11.21
C ALA A 160 15.53 -4.92 -11.57
N TYR A 161 16.20 -3.91 -11.01
CA TYR A 161 15.94 -2.50 -11.27
C TYR A 161 17.21 -1.84 -11.81
N PRO A 162 17.55 -1.99 -13.10
CA PRO A 162 18.68 -1.26 -13.69
C PRO A 162 18.42 0.24 -13.69
N GLU A 163 19.49 1.04 -13.72
CA GLU A 163 19.37 2.49 -13.92
C GLU A 163 19.04 2.78 -15.40
N ASP A 164 17.74 2.87 -15.71
CA ASP A 164 17.25 3.32 -17.01
C ASP A 164 15.80 3.86 -16.86
N PRO A 165 15.47 5.11 -17.24
CA PRO A 165 16.33 6.16 -17.79
C PRO A 165 16.87 7.16 -16.73
N ALA A 166 16.45 7.04 -15.46
CA ALA A 166 16.90 7.93 -14.37
C ALA A 166 16.73 7.29 -12.99
N GLN A 167 17.62 7.63 -12.04
CA GLN A 167 17.58 7.10 -10.66
C GLN A 167 16.26 7.38 -9.93
N ILE A 168 15.64 8.54 -10.15
CA ILE A 168 14.34 8.85 -9.52
C ILE A 168 13.23 7.92 -10.02
N LYS A 169 13.26 7.53 -11.31
CA LYS A 169 12.32 6.57 -11.88
C LYS A 169 12.61 5.16 -11.39
N ARG A 170 13.89 4.79 -11.25
CA ARG A 170 14.32 3.53 -10.64
C ARG A 170 13.80 3.38 -9.21
N LEU A 171 13.98 4.41 -8.38
CA LEU A 171 13.49 4.42 -7.00
C LEU A 171 11.97 4.40 -6.95
N ALA A 172 11.28 5.15 -7.83
CA ALA A 172 9.82 5.15 -7.91
C ALA A 172 9.27 3.77 -8.29
N ALA A 173 9.88 3.10 -9.27
CA ALA A 173 9.53 1.74 -9.67
C ALA A 173 9.73 0.76 -8.50
N PHE A 174 10.88 0.83 -7.82
CA PHE A 174 11.13 -0.02 -6.65
C PHE A 174 10.10 0.21 -5.54
N HIS A 175 9.80 1.47 -5.17
CA HIS A 175 8.81 1.78 -4.15
C HIS A 175 7.40 1.30 -4.52
N GLY A 176 6.97 1.58 -5.74
CA GLY A 176 5.66 1.16 -6.24
C GLY A 176 5.52 -0.37 -6.19
N HIS A 177 6.58 -1.08 -6.57
CA HIS A 177 6.59 -2.53 -6.48
C HIS A 177 6.64 -3.06 -5.05
N PHE A 178 7.48 -2.46 -4.20
CA PHE A 178 7.70 -2.92 -2.83
C PHE A 178 6.46 -2.79 -1.96
N TYR A 179 5.72 -1.67 -2.07
CA TYR A 179 4.55 -1.39 -1.22
C TYR A 179 3.21 -1.83 -1.84
N PHE A 180 3.10 -1.88 -3.17
CA PHE A 180 1.81 -2.08 -3.84
C PHE A 180 1.83 -3.31 -4.76
N GLN A 181 2.56 -3.25 -5.88
CA GLN A 181 2.45 -4.27 -6.95
C GLN A 181 2.84 -5.68 -6.49
N ALA A 182 3.98 -5.82 -5.79
CA ALA A 182 4.45 -7.13 -5.35
C ALA A 182 3.58 -7.72 -4.22
N PRO A 183 3.24 -6.96 -3.15
CA PRO A 183 2.24 -7.41 -2.16
C PRO A 183 0.89 -7.80 -2.77
N ARG A 184 0.37 -7.03 -3.74
CA ARG A 184 -0.89 -7.35 -4.44
C ARG A 184 -0.79 -8.67 -5.19
N ARG A 185 0.27 -8.84 -6.00
CA ARG A 185 0.50 -10.08 -6.76
C ARG A 185 0.69 -11.29 -5.85
N PHE A 186 1.46 -11.14 -4.77
CA PHE A 186 1.66 -12.18 -3.77
C PHE A 186 0.33 -12.61 -3.12
N PHE A 187 -0.51 -11.64 -2.73
CA PHE A 187 -1.81 -11.95 -2.14
C PHE A 187 -2.74 -12.63 -3.14
N LEU A 188 -2.81 -12.15 -4.39
CA LEU A 188 -3.59 -12.76 -5.47
C LEU A 188 -3.17 -14.22 -5.74
N GLN A 189 -1.87 -14.49 -5.81
CA GLN A 189 -1.31 -15.85 -6.00
C GLN A 189 -1.80 -16.85 -4.97
N THR A 190 -2.04 -16.38 -3.75
CA THR A 190 -2.50 -17.23 -2.64
C THR A 190 -4.02 -17.28 -2.56
N ALA A 191 -4.68 -16.12 -2.63
CA ALA A 191 -6.11 -15.97 -2.40
C ALA A 191 -6.97 -16.59 -3.50
N SER A 192 -6.59 -16.43 -4.77
CA SER A 192 -7.32 -16.94 -5.93
C SER A 192 -7.54 -18.45 -5.94
N LYS A 193 -6.70 -19.21 -5.22
CA LYS A 193 -6.85 -20.67 -5.04
C LYS A 193 -8.04 -21.04 -4.16
N THR A 194 -8.58 -20.09 -3.39
CA THR A 194 -9.61 -20.34 -2.38
C THR A 194 -10.87 -19.49 -2.52
N GLN A 195 -10.84 -18.44 -3.34
CA GLN A 195 -11.98 -17.54 -3.54
C GLN A 195 -11.93 -16.84 -4.89
N SER A 196 -13.04 -16.21 -5.28
CA SER A 196 -13.08 -15.39 -6.49
C SER A 196 -12.29 -14.10 -6.28
N THR A 197 -11.27 -13.88 -7.09
CA THR A 197 -10.44 -12.67 -7.02
C THR A 197 -10.40 -12.01 -8.38
N TYR A 198 -10.48 -10.69 -8.42
CA TYR A 198 -10.36 -9.91 -9.63
C TYR A 198 -9.26 -8.87 -9.43
N ALA A 199 -8.48 -8.64 -10.47
CA ALA A 199 -7.34 -7.76 -10.44
C ALA A 199 -7.44 -6.72 -11.55
N TYR A 200 -7.15 -5.46 -11.25
CA TYR A 200 -6.93 -4.42 -12.26
C TYR A 200 -5.55 -3.79 -12.13
N ARG A 201 -5.15 -3.11 -13.19
CA ARG A 201 -4.00 -2.23 -13.27
C ARG A 201 -4.47 -0.95 -13.93
N TYR A 202 -4.37 0.17 -13.23
CA TYR A 202 -4.91 1.43 -13.72
C TYR A 202 -3.87 2.19 -14.55
N LEU A 203 -4.19 2.39 -15.83
CA LEU A 203 -3.34 3.03 -16.83
C LEU A 203 -3.84 4.42 -17.25
N ARG A 204 -5.02 4.83 -16.74
CA ARG A 204 -5.61 6.14 -17.04
C ARG A 204 -5.05 7.19 -16.07
N GLY A 205 -5.41 8.46 -16.24
CA GLY A 205 -4.98 9.51 -15.29
C GLY A 205 -3.51 9.93 -15.41
N ALA A 206 -2.76 9.45 -16.41
CA ALA A 206 -1.42 9.93 -16.76
C ALA A 206 -1.41 11.35 -17.37
N THR A 207 -2.18 12.27 -16.79
CA THR A 207 -2.33 13.66 -17.25
C THR A 207 -1.26 14.59 -16.70
N SER A 208 -0.57 14.19 -15.63
CA SER A 208 0.46 14.99 -14.98
C SER A 208 1.85 14.61 -15.53
N PRO A 209 2.59 15.55 -16.16
CA PRO A 209 3.91 15.27 -16.71
C PRO A 209 4.86 14.68 -15.66
N GLY A 210 5.48 13.55 -15.99
CA GLY A 210 6.47 12.89 -15.14
C GLY A 210 5.91 12.02 -14.00
N LEU A 211 4.60 12.04 -13.75
CA LEU A 211 3.97 11.19 -12.72
C LEU A 211 3.36 9.91 -13.30
N GLY A 212 2.97 9.89 -14.57
CA GLY A 212 2.26 8.74 -15.12
C GLY A 212 0.92 8.49 -14.39
N SER A 213 0.48 7.24 -14.33
CA SER A 213 -0.73 6.86 -13.57
C SER A 213 -0.32 6.66 -12.11
N TYR A 214 -0.27 7.75 -11.35
CA TYR A 214 0.31 7.76 -10.01
C TYR A 214 -0.66 7.31 -8.92
N HIS A 215 -0.14 6.97 -7.72
CA HIS A 215 -0.95 6.58 -6.56
C HIS A 215 -2.11 7.55 -6.23
N GLY A 216 -3.32 7.01 -6.37
CA GLY A 216 -4.61 7.68 -6.15
C GLY A 216 -5.20 8.33 -7.40
N ALA A 217 -4.64 8.08 -8.58
CA ALA A 217 -5.17 8.62 -9.85
C ALA A 217 -6.52 7.98 -10.22
N ASP A 218 -6.74 6.72 -9.82
CA ASP A 218 -7.99 5.99 -10.00
C ASP A 218 -9.14 6.45 -9.09
N THR A 219 -8.85 7.08 -7.96
CA THR A 219 -9.88 7.60 -7.03
C THR A 219 -10.92 8.51 -7.72
N SER A 220 -10.51 9.28 -8.73
CA SER A 220 -11.41 10.11 -9.51
C SER A 220 -12.44 9.27 -10.29
N GLU A 221 -12.03 8.13 -10.82
CA GLU A 221 -12.88 7.21 -11.58
C GLU A 221 -13.86 6.43 -10.71
N PHE A 222 -13.51 6.19 -9.45
CA PHE A 222 -14.42 5.60 -8.47
C PHE A 222 -15.43 6.61 -7.91
N PHE A 223 -15.02 7.87 -7.69
CA PHE A 223 -15.80 8.77 -6.82
C PHE A 223 -16.17 10.14 -7.40
N ARG A 224 -15.38 10.73 -8.32
CA ARG A 224 -15.41 12.19 -8.55
C ARG A 224 -15.07 12.69 -9.96
N THR A 225 -15.04 11.85 -10.98
CA THR A 225 -14.66 12.29 -12.32
C THR A 225 -15.72 13.26 -12.89
N LYS A 226 -15.26 14.33 -13.55
CA LYS A 226 -16.14 15.37 -14.14
C LYS A 226 -16.92 14.87 -15.36
N ASN A 227 -16.39 13.90 -16.10
CA ASN A 227 -17.00 13.26 -17.26
C ASN A 227 -16.72 11.75 -17.24
N PRO A 228 -17.35 10.97 -16.35
CA PRO A 228 -16.98 9.58 -16.16
C PRO A 228 -17.54 8.73 -17.28
N ASP A 229 -16.75 7.77 -17.75
CA ASP A 229 -17.22 6.69 -18.61
C ASP A 229 -17.96 5.59 -17.82
N TYR A 230 -18.01 5.75 -16.49
CA TYR A 230 -18.63 4.90 -15.49
C TYR A 230 -18.12 3.46 -15.44
N ALA A 231 -17.13 3.06 -16.24
CA ALA A 231 -16.69 1.67 -16.31
C ALA A 231 -16.18 1.16 -14.94
N VAL A 232 -15.36 1.96 -14.25
CA VAL A 232 -14.80 1.58 -12.95
C VAL A 232 -15.87 1.60 -11.85
N MET A 233 -16.71 2.65 -11.82
CA MET A 233 -17.82 2.77 -10.87
C MET A 233 -18.82 1.62 -11.02
N ASP A 234 -19.21 1.30 -12.26
CA ASP A 234 -20.10 0.19 -12.58
C ASP A 234 -19.52 -1.13 -12.09
N SER A 235 -18.21 -1.37 -12.31
CA SER A 235 -17.56 -2.60 -11.82
C SER A 235 -17.67 -2.75 -10.31
N ALA A 236 -17.52 -1.66 -9.55
CA ALA A 236 -17.65 -1.65 -8.11
C ALA A 236 -19.11 -1.87 -7.66
N VAL A 237 -20.09 -1.28 -8.36
CA VAL A 237 -21.52 -1.46 -8.10
C VAL A 237 -21.96 -2.90 -8.38
N PHE A 238 -21.56 -3.46 -9.52
CA PHE A 238 -21.87 -4.85 -9.87
C PHE A 238 -21.23 -5.81 -8.87
N PHE A 239 -19.97 -5.59 -8.51
CA PHE A 239 -19.29 -6.42 -7.52
C PHE A 239 -19.93 -6.31 -6.12
N THR A 240 -20.31 -5.11 -5.69
CA THR A 240 -20.99 -4.92 -4.41
C THR A 240 -22.35 -5.65 -4.39
N SER A 241 -23.06 -5.64 -5.51
CA SER A 241 -24.40 -6.23 -5.61
C SER A 241 -24.39 -7.75 -5.85
N HIS A 242 -23.40 -8.27 -6.57
CA HIS A 242 -23.40 -9.65 -7.09
C HIS A 242 -22.12 -10.43 -6.78
N GLN A 243 -21.13 -9.83 -6.13
CA GLN A 243 -19.78 -10.40 -5.93
C GLN A 243 -19.05 -10.75 -7.24
N ASP A 244 -19.45 -10.12 -8.34
CA ASP A 244 -18.86 -10.24 -9.67
C ASP A 244 -18.84 -8.84 -10.32
N PRO A 245 -17.68 -8.33 -10.78
CA PRO A 245 -17.60 -7.01 -11.42
C PRO A 245 -18.17 -6.98 -12.85
N ASN A 246 -18.50 -8.14 -13.43
CA ASN A 246 -18.99 -8.21 -14.80
C ASN A 246 -20.43 -7.71 -14.92
N ALA A 247 -20.64 -6.74 -15.82
CA ALA A 247 -21.97 -6.25 -16.12
C ALA A 247 -22.77 -7.26 -16.97
N PRO A 248 -24.10 -7.35 -16.80
CA PRO A 248 -24.95 -8.10 -17.72
C PRO A 248 -24.81 -7.57 -19.16
N LYS A 249 -24.79 -8.48 -20.14
CA LYS A 249 -24.70 -8.11 -21.57
C LYS A 249 -25.84 -7.19 -22.06
N SER A 250 -26.96 -7.17 -21.34
CA SER A 250 -28.12 -6.31 -21.63
C SER A 250 -28.04 -4.93 -20.97
N SER A 251 -27.00 -4.65 -20.17
CA SER A 251 -26.86 -3.37 -19.48
C SER A 251 -26.31 -2.28 -20.39
N ILE A 252 -26.52 -1.02 -20.00
CA ILE A 252 -25.96 0.15 -20.69
C ILE A 252 -24.48 0.41 -20.35
N SER A 253 -23.92 -0.36 -19.43
CA SER A 253 -22.54 -0.21 -18.98
C SER A 253 -21.55 -0.52 -20.11
N LEU A 254 -20.44 0.20 -20.18
CA LEU A 254 -19.33 -0.12 -21.08
C LEU A 254 -18.75 -1.52 -20.82
N LEU A 255 -18.94 -2.04 -19.61
CA LEU A 255 -18.53 -3.39 -19.25
C LEU A 255 -19.41 -4.49 -19.86
N ALA A 256 -20.58 -4.19 -20.43
CA ALA A 256 -21.48 -5.20 -20.99
C ALA A 256 -20.83 -6.06 -22.10
N ASN A 257 -19.84 -5.49 -22.79
CA ASN A 257 -19.07 -6.13 -23.85
C ASN A 257 -17.65 -6.54 -23.41
N ILE A 258 -17.30 -6.36 -22.14
CA ILE A 258 -15.98 -6.68 -21.60
C ILE A 258 -16.17 -7.76 -20.54
N THR A 259 -15.47 -8.88 -20.72
CA THR A 259 -15.39 -9.89 -19.66
C THR A 259 -14.13 -9.65 -18.85
N TRP A 260 -14.27 -9.29 -17.59
CA TRP A 260 -13.21 -9.26 -16.60
C TRP A 260 -13.03 -10.67 -16.01
N PRO A 261 -11.98 -11.39 -16.40
CA PRO A 261 -11.77 -12.74 -15.90
C PRO A 261 -11.41 -12.72 -14.41
N LYS A 262 -11.80 -13.78 -13.70
CA LYS A 262 -11.22 -14.07 -12.39
C LYS A 262 -9.72 -14.23 -12.56
N TRP A 263 -8.95 -13.65 -11.65
CA TRP A 263 -7.53 -13.85 -11.58
C TRP A 263 -7.25 -15.33 -11.27
N THR A 264 -6.45 -15.97 -12.11
CA THR A 264 -5.94 -17.32 -11.87
C THR A 264 -4.42 -17.26 -11.80
N TRP A 265 -3.77 -18.27 -11.22
CA TRP A 265 -2.30 -18.27 -11.14
C TRP A 265 -1.64 -18.06 -12.50
N MET A 266 -2.31 -18.49 -13.59
CA MET A 266 -1.76 -18.52 -14.95
C MET A 266 -1.85 -17.17 -15.66
N ASN A 267 -2.56 -16.19 -15.10
CA ASN A 267 -2.59 -14.83 -15.63
C ASN A 267 -1.35 -14.07 -15.11
N LEU A 268 -0.18 -14.43 -15.62
CA LEU A 268 1.12 -13.83 -15.26
C LEU A 268 1.57 -12.71 -16.21
N ASP A 269 0.79 -12.43 -17.25
CA ASP A 269 1.07 -11.37 -18.24
C ASP A 269 0.31 -10.07 -17.90
#